data_AF-A0A945U3F2-F1
#
_entry.id   AF-A0A945U3F2-F1
#
_cell.length_a   1.000
_cell.length_b   1.000
_cell.length_c   1.000
_cell.angle_alpha   90.00
_cell.angle_beta   90.00
_cell.angle_gamma   90.00
#
_symmetry.space_group_name_H-M   'P 1'
#
loop_
_entity.id
_entity.type
_entity.pdbx_description
1 polymer ?
#
loop_
_entity_poly.entity_id
_entity_poly.type
_entity_poly.pdbx_seq_one_letter_code
_entity_poly.pdbx_strand_id
1 'polypeptide(L)' 'IATIVFDRTKYDIKYNSGSYFDDLGNYLILDDVKLNVFLLSEK' A
#
# COMPACT_ATOMS: atom_id res chain seq x y z
N ILE A 1 0.11 2.22 19.22
CA ILE A 1 -0.02 2.42 17.75
C ILE A 1 0.97 1.47 17.09
N ALA A 2 0.52 0.60 16.21
CA ALA A 2 1.36 -0.33 15.47
C ALA A 2 1.51 0.14 14.02
N THR A 3 2.68 -0.04 13.42
CA THR A 3 2.90 0.22 12.00
C THR A 3 2.88 -1.10 11.24
N ILE A 4 2.01 -1.18 10.24
CA ILE A 4 1.92 -2.31 9.32
C ILE A 4 2.36 -1.82 7.95
N VAL A 5 3.26 -2.54 7.30
CA VAL A 5 3.64 -2.30 5.90
C VAL A 5 3.28 -3.53 5.11
N PHE A 6 2.57 -3.35 4.00
CA PHE A 6 2.23 -4.45 3.10
C PHE A 6 2.30 -3.99 1.65
N ASP A 7 2.57 -4.94 0.78
CA ASP A 7 2.58 -4.77 -0.68
C ASP A 7 1.13 -4.89 -1.20
N ARG A 8 0.59 -3.78 -1.72
CA ARG A 8 -0.80 -3.69 -2.22
C ARG A 8 -1.03 -4.53 -3.48
N THR A 9 0.01 -4.84 -4.23
CA THR A 9 -0.12 -5.58 -5.49
C THR A 9 -0.43 -7.06 -5.25
N LYS A 10 -0.07 -7.59 -4.07
CA LYS A 10 -0.46 -8.93 -3.62
C LYS A 10 -1.98 -9.10 -3.45
N TYR A 11 -2.71 -7.99 -3.37
CA TYR A 11 -4.17 -7.95 -3.28
C TYR A 11 -4.81 -7.43 -4.58
N ASP A 12 -4.11 -7.56 -5.71
CA ASP A 12 -4.55 -7.16 -7.06
C ASP A 12 -4.80 -5.66 -7.25
N ILE A 13 -4.36 -4.82 -6.30
CA ILE A 13 -4.43 -3.36 -6.40
C ILE A 13 -3.24 -2.85 -7.22
N LYS A 14 -3.34 -2.94 -8.54
CA LYS A 14 -2.24 -2.62 -9.48
C LYS A 14 -2.22 -1.19 -9.98
N TYR A 15 -3.27 -0.40 -9.76
CA TYR A 15 -3.41 0.96 -10.29
C TYR A 15 -2.14 1.80 -10.06
N ASN A 16 -1.57 2.37 -11.13
CA ASN A 16 -0.33 3.14 -11.13
C ASN A 16 0.85 2.48 -10.38
N SER A 17 0.93 1.16 -10.36
CA SER A 17 2.09 0.44 -9.83
C SER A 17 3.22 0.41 -10.85
N GLY A 18 4.40 0.87 -10.46
CA GLY A 18 5.61 0.77 -11.29
C GLY A 18 6.12 -0.65 -11.49
N SER A 19 5.64 -1.62 -10.70
CA SER A 19 5.96 -3.05 -10.90
C SER A 19 5.11 -3.71 -11.99
N TYR A 20 4.04 -3.04 -12.44
CA TYR A 20 3.09 -3.57 -13.44
C TYR A 20 2.97 -2.71 -14.69
N PHE A 21 3.24 -1.41 -14.59
CA PHE A 21 3.08 -0.46 -15.68
C PHE A 21 4.30 0.45 -15.77
N ASP A 22 4.75 0.67 -17.01
CA ASP A 22 5.86 1.58 -17.32
C ASP A 22 5.34 3.01 -17.61
N ASP A 23 6.27 3.98 -17.73
CA ASP A 23 6.01 5.37 -18.13
C ASP A 23 4.98 6.15 -17.28
N LEU A 24 4.83 5.81 -16.01
CA LEU A 24 3.88 6.45 -15.10
C LEU A 24 4.25 7.88 -14.71
N GLY A 25 5.52 8.27 -14.81
CA GLY A 25 6.00 9.60 -14.43
C GLY A 25 5.48 10.04 -13.05
N ASN A 26 4.82 11.19 -13.00
CA ASN A 26 4.27 11.75 -11.76
C ASN A 26 3.04 10.99 -11.21
N TYR A 27 2.48 10.06 -11.96
CA TYR A 27 1.32 9.27 -11.53
C TYR A 27 1.71 8.03 -10.73
N LEU A 28 3.00 7.69 -10.63
CA LEU A 28 3.49 6.49 -9.95
C LEU A 28 3.05 6.45 -8.48
N ILE A 29 2.54 5.30 -8.07
CA ILE A 29 2.18 5.00 -6.68
C ILE A 29 2.99 3.77 -6.25
N LEU A 30 3.74 3.92 -5.15
CA LEU A 30 4.55 2.83 -4.59
C LEU A 30 3.68 1.63 -4.20
N ASP A 31 4.26 0.44 -4.27
CA ASP A 31 3.56 -0.81 -3.94
C ASP A 31 3.43 -1.01 -2.43
N ASP A 32 4.41 -0.52 -1.67
CA ASP A 32 4.40 -0.58 -0.21
C ASP A 32 3.45 0.47 0.38
N VAL A 33 2.40 -0.01 1.07
CA VAL A 33 1.46 0.82 1.82
C VAL A 33 1.79 0.72 3.30
N LYS A 34 2.03 1.88 3.92
CA LYS A 34 2.28 2.01 5.36
C LYS A 34 1.02 2.46 6.10
N LEU A 35 0.52 1.62 6.99
CA LEU A 35 -0.62 1.91 7.86
C LEU A 35 -0.17 2.09 9.32
N ASN A 36 -0.69 3.13 9.97
CA ASN A 36 -0.56 3.31 11.42
C ASN A 36 -1.89 2.93 12.06
N VAL A 37 -1.90 1.83 12.81
CA VAL A 37 -3.11 1.25 13.38
C VAL A 37 -3.12 1.45 14.88
N PHE A 38 -4.27 1.88 15.40
CA PHE A 38 -4.57 1.91 16.82
C PHE A 38 -5.78 1.02 17.06
N LEU A 39 -5.61 -0.03 17.87
CA LEU A 39 -6.68 -0.95 18.23
C LEU A 39 -7.07 -0.70 19.69
N LEU A 40 -8.37 -0.53 19.91
CA LEU A 40 -8.99 -0.57 21.23
C LEU A 40 -9.77 -1.87 21.32
N SER A 41 -9.59 -2.60 22.41
CA SER A 41 -10.41 -3.77 22.74
C SER A 41 -11.23 -3.42 23.97
N GLU A 42 -12.54 -3.66 23.89
CA GLU A 42 -13.44 -3.64 25.03
C GLU A 42 -13.97 -5.06 25.28
N LYS A 43 -14.36 -5.33 26.53
CA LYS A 43 -14.80 -6.65 26.99
C LYS A 43 -16.26 -6.91 26.67
#